data_AF-A0A0S8EQ29-F1
#
_entry.id   AF-A0A0S8EQ29-F1
#
_cell.length_a   1.000
_cell.length_b   1.000
_cell.length_c   1.000
_cell.angle_alpha   90.00
_cell.angle_beta   90.00
_cell.angle_gamma   90.00
#
_symmetry.space_group_name_H-M   'P 1'
#
loop_
_entity.id
_entity.type
_entity.pdbx_description
1 polymer ?
#
loop_
_entity_poly.entity_id
_entity_poly.type
_entity_poly.pdbx_seq_one_letter_code
_entity_poly.pdbx_strand_id
1 'polypeptide(L)'
;MIVVMKADATDDQVAHLIQRVKDMGLVPHTIHGTERTVIACVGDERLMAPEQLAVAPGIEKVMPVLARYKIASREAKREPTVIPLGTGSLGGTAVGMIAGPCAVEDREMLLETAHAVKEAGAIALRGGAFKPRTDPYSFQGLGEKGLEYLAEAREATGLAVVTEAMAPEQVPLVARYADVLQVGARNMQNFVLLSAVGACGKAVLLKRGMSASLEEFLLAAEYVLSRDNEQVILCERGIRTFETFTRNTFAVAAVPALKASTHLPVIADPSHATGRADLVEAVSRAAVAAGADGLILEVHPDPETALVDGQESITPEAFARLVESCRKVAQAIGRSLGR
;
A
#
# COMPACT_ATOMS: atom_id res chain seq x y z
N MET A 1 12.69 -23.96 -5.53
CA MET A 1 11.82 -23.77 -6.71
C MET A 1 11.55 -25.12 -7.34
N ILE A 2 10.49 -25.25 -8.13
CA ILE A 2 10.17 -26.44 -8.91
C ILE A 2 10.27 -26.07 -10.38
N VAL A 3 11.07 -26.80 -11.14
CA VAL A 3 11.18 -26.67 -12.60
C VAL A 3 10.49 -27.86 -13.25
N VAL A 4 9.50 -27.59 -14.10
CA VAL A 4 8.79 -28.59 -14.89
C VAL A 4 9.38 -28.60 -16.29
N MET A 5 9.86 -29.75 -16.73
CA MET A 5 10.38 -29.96 -18.07
C MET A 5 9.22 -30.19 -19.06
N LYS A 6 9.45 -29.85 -20.33
CA LYS A 6 8.56 -30.22 -21.43
C LYS A 6 8.47 -31.75 -21.53
N ALA A 7 7.34 -32.26 -22.01
CA ALA A 7 7.13 -33.69 -22.18
C ALA A 7 8.13 -34.33 -23.17
N ASP A 8 8.62 -33.55 -24.13
CA ASP A 8 9.61 -33.93 -25.14
C ASP A 8 11.05 -33.51 -24.77
N ALA A 9 11.29 -33.09 -23.52
CA ALA A 9 12.62 -32.68 -23.09
C ALA A 9 13.60 -33.87 -23.13
N THR A 10 14.77 -33.65 -23.73
CA THR A 10 15.79 -34.70 -23.86
C THR A 10 16.56 -34.89 -22.55
N ASP A 11 17.16 -36.07 -22.36
CA ASP A 11 18.02 -36.34 -21.21
C ASP A 11 19.19 -35.35 -21.11
N ASP A 12 19.72 -34.88 -22.25
CA ASP A 12 20.76 -33.85 -22.30
C ASP A 12 20.26 -32.50 -21.76
N GLN A 13 19.02 -32.11 -22.06
CA GLN A 13 18.40 -30.89 -21.55
C GLN A 13 18.15 -30.99 -20.04
N VAL A 14 17.71 -32.15 -19.56
CA VAL A 14 17.54 -32.44 -18.13
C VAL A 14 18.89 -32.39 -17.41
N ALA A 15 19.92 -33.04 -17.95
CA ALA A 15 21.27 -33.04 -17.40
C ALA A 15 21.88 -31.63 -17.36
N HIS A 16 21.69 -30.86 -18.44
CA HIS A 16 22.13 -29.46 -18.51
C HIS A 16 21.49 -28.61 -17.40
N LEU A 17 20.18 -28.76 -17.17
CA LEU A 17 19.51 -28.04 -16.09
C LEU A 17 20.01 -28.48 -14.71
N ILE A 18 20.18 -29.78 -14.48
CA ILE A 18 20.75 -30.30 -13.22
C ILE A 18 22.13 -29.68 -12.96
N GLN A 19 22.97 -29.58 -13.98
CA GLN A 19 24.29 -28.97 -13.84
C GLN A 19 24.19 -27.47 -13.52
N ARG A 20 23.33 -26.72 -14.23
CA ARG A 20 23.09 -25.30 -13.91
C ARG A 20 22.64 -25.11 -12.46
N VAL A 21 21.71 -25.94 -11.98
CA VAL A 21 21.23 -25.89 -10.59
C VAL A 21 22.38 -26.09 -9.60
N LYS A 22 23.29 -27.04 -9.86
CA LYS A 22 24.49 -27.28 -9.03
C LYS A 22 25.50 -26.14 -9.09
N ASP A 23 25.78 -25.61 -10.27
CA ASP A 23 26.73 -24.49 -10.48
C ASP A 23 26.30 -23.24 -9.71
N MET A 24 25.00 -23.14 -9.45
CA MET A 24 24.37 -22.06 -8.70
C MET A 24 24.30 -22.34 -7.18
N GLY A 25 24.91 -23.42 -6.70
CA GLY A 25 24.95 -23.78 -5.29
C GLY A 25 23.65 -24.37 -4.73
N LEU A 26 22.72 -24.78 -5.61
CA LEU A 26 21.47 -25.44 -5.23
C LEU A 26 21.58 -26.95 -5.39
N VAL A 27 20.75 -27.68 -4.65
CA VAL A 27 20.67 -29.15 -4.72
C VAL A 27 19.48 -29.54 -5.60
N PRO A 28 19.71 -30.13 -6.79
CA PRO A 28 18.64 -30.64 -7.64
C PRO A 28 18.12 -31.98 -7.14
N HIS A 29 16.80 -32.10 -7.02
CA HIS A 29 16.08 -33.35 -6.81
C HIS A 29 15.17 -33.62 -8.00
N THR A 30 15.55 -34.60 -8.82
CA THR A 30 14.81 -34.96 -10.03
C THR A 30 13.75 -36.00 -9.73
N ILE A 31 12.53 -35.77 -10.23
CA ILE A 31 11.39 -36.66 -10.17
C ILE A 31 11.01 -36.97 -11.61
N HIS A 32 11.19 -38.23 -12.02
CA HIS A 32 10.77 -38.71 -13.33
C HIS A 32 9.32 -39.19 -13.23
N GLY A 33 8.38 -38.37 -13.68
CA GLY A 33 6.97 -38.74 -13.79
C GLY A 33 6.70 -39.55 -15.06
N THR A 34 5.50 -40.11 -15.16
CA THR A 34 5.05 -40.88 -16.33
C THR A 34 4.93 -40.02 -17.59
N GLU A 35 4.61 -38.73 -17.43
CA GLU A 35 4.43 -37.79 -18.55
C GLU A 35 5.49 -36.69 -18.61
N ARG A 36 6.08 -36.33 -17.47
CA ARG A 36 7.03 -35.19 -17.36
C ARG A 36 8.09 -35.42 -16.30
N THR A 37 9.26 -34.85 -16.54
CA THR A 37 10.32 -34.74 -15.54
C THR A 37 10.18 -33.42 -14.78
N VAL A 38 10.28 -33.49 -13.46
CA VAL A 38 10.24 -32.34 -12.55
C VAL A 38 11.55 -32.28 -11.78
N ILE A 39 12.14 -31.10 -11.66
CA ILE A 39 13.36 -30.88 -10.87
C ILE A 39 13.03 -29.90 -9.75
N ALA A 40 13.05 -30.38 -8.50
CA ALA A 40 12.98 -29.55 -7.32
C ALA A 40 14.37 -29.03 -6.97
N CYS A 41 14.57 -27.72 -7.00
CA CYS A 41 15.82 -27.07 -6.63
C CYS A 41 15.73 -26.65 -5.16
N VAL A 42 16.50 -27.30 -4.31
CA VAL A 42 16.54 -27.10 -2.85
C VAL A 42 17.76 -26.26 -2.48
N GLY A 43 17.55 -25.20 -1.69
CA GLY A 43 18.59 -24.27 -1.28
C GLY A 43 18.09 -22.83 -1.31
N ASP A 44 19.02 -21.87 -1.27
CA ASP A 44 18.69 -20.45 -1.33
C ASP A 44 18.36 -20.01 -2.77
N GLU A 45 17.10 -20.20 -3.17
CA GLU A 45 16.61 -19.83 -4.50
C GLU A 45 16.61 -18.31 -4.79
N ARG A 46 16.93 -17.46 -3.81
CA ARG A 46 16.93 -15.98 -3.91
C ARG A 46 18.01 -15.43 -4.83
N LEU A 47 19.05 -16.21 -5.13
CA LEU A 47 20.13 -15.80 -6.04
C LEU A 47 19.68 -15.79 -7.52
N MET A 48 18.42 -16.15 -7.80
CA MET A 48 17.93 -16.36 -9.15
C MET A 48 16.58 -15.72 -9.40
N ALA A 49 16.49 -15.08 -10.56
CA ALA A 49 15.22 -14.77 -11.17
C ALA A 49 14.72 -16.07 -11.87
N PRO A 50 13.56 -16.65 -11.51
CA PRO A 50 12.96 -17.79 -12.22
C PRO A 50 12.98 -17.65 -13.74
N GLU A 51 12.94 -16.41 -14.22
CA GLU A 51 13.03 -15.98 -15.60
C GLU A 51 14.37 -16.40 -16.27
N GLN A 52 15.49 -16.44 -15.54
CA GLN A 52 16.79 -16.87 -16.07
C GLN A 52 16.89 -18.39 -16.32
N LEU A 53 16.08 -19.17 -15.60
CA LEU A 53 15.95 -20.60 -15.82
C LEU A 53 14.88 -20.87 -16.88
N ALA A 54 13.77 -20.14 -16.89
CA ALA A 54 12.66 -20.35 -17.84
C ALA A 54 13.06 -20.29 -19.33
N VAL A 55 14.17 -19.62 -19.67
CA VAL A 55 14.68 -19.50 -21.05
C VAL A 55 15.49 -20.74 -21.49
N ALA A 56 15.88 -21.64 -20.58
CA ALA A 56 16.68 -22.79 -20.98
C ALA A 56 15.87 -23.79 -21.82
N PRO A 57 16.47 -24.39 -22.87
CA PRO A 57 15.81 -25.41 -23.68
C PRO A 57 15.27 -26.56 -22.83
N GLY A 58 14.09 -27.08 -23.19
CA GLY A 58 13.46 -28.20 -22.50
C GLY A 58 12.65 -27.83 -21.26
N ILE A 59 12.66 -26.57 -20.81
CA ILE A 59 11.83 -26.11 -19.68
C ILE A 59 10.45 -25.69 -20.18
N GLU A 60 9.42 -26.14 -19.46
CA GLU A 60 8.04 -25.70 -19.68
C GLU A 60 7.65 -24.61 -18.69
N LYS A 61 7.95 -24.81 -17.40
CA LYS A 61 7.51 -23.91 -16.34
C LYS A 61 8.51 -23.89 -15.19
N VAL A 62 8.73 -22.72 -14.60
CA VAL A 62 9.45 -22.56 -13.33
C VAL A 62 8.46 -22.02 -12.30
N MET A 63 8.41 -22.65 -11.12
CA MET A 63 7.53 -22.29 -10.03
C MET A 63 8.38 -22.00 -8.77
N PRO A 64 8.48 -20.75 -8.30
CA PRO A 64 9.10 -20.46 -7.02
C PRO A 64 8.32 -21.16 -5.90
N VAL A 65 9.02 -21.59 -4.84
CA VAL A 65 8.38 -22.22 -3.67
C VAL A 65 8.24 -21.22 -2.52
N LEU A 66 9.24 -20.35 -2.34
CA LEU A 66 9.23 -19.26 -1.36
C LEU A 66 8.58 -18.00 -1.94
N ALA A 67 7.99 -17.20 -1.06
CA ALA A 67 7.53 -15.86 -1.42
C ALA A 67 8.72 -15.00 -1.89
N ARG A 68 8.54 -14.27 -3.00
CA ARG A 68 9.59 -13.39 -3.56
C ARG A 68 9.87 -12.17 -2.66
N TYR A 69 8.95 -11.83 -1.76
CA TYR A 69 9.05 -10.71 -0.81
C TYR A 69 9.45 -11.23 0.59
N LYS A 70 10.75 -11.31 0.87
CA LYS A 70 11.22 -11.90 2.13
C LYS A 70 10.94 -11.02 3.35
N ILE A 71 11.44 -9.78 3.38
CA ILE A 71 11.39 -8.90 4.55
C ILE A 71 9.94 -8.61 4.94
N ALA A 72 9.06 -8.38 3.97
CA ALA A 72 7.65 -8.11 4.20
C ALA A 72 6.86 -9.35 4.63
N SER A 73 7.34 -10.57 4.38
CA SER A 73 6.55 -11.79 4.59
C SER A 73 6.30 -12.10 6.07
N ARG A 74 5.15 -12.72 6.36
CA ARG A 74 4.92 -13.33 7.68
C ARG A 74 5.88 -14.46 8.01
N GLU A 75 6.50 -15.07 7.00
CA GLU A 75 7.52 -16.09 7.17
C GLU A 75 8.79 -15.50 7.81
N ALA A 76 9.16 -14.28 7.44
CA ALA A 76 10.31 -13.58 8.03
C ALA A 76 10.00 -12.97 9.41
N LYS A 77 8.78 -12.46 9.62
CA LYS A 77 8.34 -11.90 10.90
C LYS A 77 6.89 -12.28 11.17
N ARG A 78 6.65 -13.03 12.25
CA ARG A 78 5.31 -13.53 12.58
C ARG A 78 4.43 -12.45 13.20
N GLU A 79 5.02 -11.62 14.06
CA GLU A 79 4.36 -10.57 14.81
C GLU A 79 3.99 -9.39 13.89
N PRO A 80 2.77 -8.85 13.98
CA PRO A 80 2.40 -7.64 13.25
C PRO A 80 3.37 -6.48 13.53
N THR A 81 3.79 -5.77 12.48
CA THR A 81 4.43 -4.46 12.64
C THR A 81 3.37 -3.46 13.07
N VAL A 82 3.67 -2.67 14.09
CA VAL A 82 2.82 -1.58 14.58
C VAL A 82 3.56 -0.26 14.39
N ILE A 83 2.94 0.68 13.69
CA ILE A 83 3.54 1.98 13.36
C ILE A 83 2.81 3.07 14.15
N PRO A 84 3.51 3.78 15.06
CA PRO A 84 2.91 4.88 15.82
C PRO A 84 2.64 6.08 14.90
N LEU A 85 1.48 6.72 15.08
CA LEU A 85 1.04 7.92 14.35
C LEU A 85 0.42 8.92 15.32
N GLY A 86 1.21 9.91 15.74
CA GLY A 86 0.75 10.90 16.73
C GLY A 86 0.35 10.20 18.03
N THR A 87 -0.91 10.34 18.43
CA THR A 87 -1.47 9.67 19.63
C THR A 87 -1.94 8.24 19.38
N GLY A 88 -2.02 7.81 18.12
CA GLY A 88 -2.52 6.48 17.72
C GLY A 88 -1.44 5.59 17.09
N SER A 89 -1.89 4.52 16.45
CA SER A 89 -1.02 3.63 15.67
C SER A 89 -1.80 2.85 14.60
N LEU A 90 -1.08 2.22 13.66
CA LEU A 90 -1.61 1.28 12.68
C LEU A 90 -0.94 -0.08 12.82
N GLY A 91 -1.69 -1.16 12.57
CA GLY A 91 -1.21 -2.55 12.64
C GLY A 91 -1.56 -3.29 13.94
N GLY A 92 -2.09 -2.56 14.93
CA GLY A 92 -2.58 -3.12 16.18
C GLY A 92 -4.05 -3.57 16.14
N THR A 93 -4.64 -3.77 17.32
CA THR A 93 -6.06 -4.12 17.45
C THR A 93 -6.99 -2.96 17.11
N ALA A 94 -6.55 -1.74 17.40
CA ALA A 94 -7.25 -0.52 17.08
C ALA A 94 -7.14 -0.20 15.58
N VAL A 95 -8.27 0.14 14.96
CA VAL A 95 -8.38 0.58 13.57
C VAL A 95 -8.18 2.09 13.52
N GLY A 96 -7.14 2.55 12.83
CA GLY A 96 -6.79 3.97 12.73
C GLY A 96 -7.60 4.72 11.67
N MET A 97 -7.84 6.01 11.90
CA MET A 97 -8.50 6.90 10.94
C MET A 97 -7.54 8.01 10.50
N ILE A 98 -7.26 8.05 9.19
CA ILE A 98 -6.52 9.12 8.54
C ILE A 98 -7.53 9.90 7.70
N ALA A 99 -7.69 11.19 7.93
CA ALA A 99 -8.70 11.99 7.24
C ALA A 99 -8.22 13.40 6.97
N GLY A 100 -8.78 14.05 5.96
CA GLY A 100 -8.41 15.40 5.54
C GLY A 100 -8.61 15.60 4.04
N PRO A 101 -8.33 16.79 3.52
CA PRO A 101 -8.70 17.15 2.15
C PRO A 101 -7.85 16.43 1.10
N CYS A 102 -8.36 16.42 -0.13
CA CYS A 102 -7.64 15.86 -1.28
C CYS A 102 -6.34 16.64 -1.56
N ALA A 103 -6.45 17.96 -1.54
CA ALA A 103 -5.37 18.92 -1.70
C ALA A 103 -5.43 19.95 -0.57
N VAL A 104 -4.29 20.53 -0.22
CA VAL A 104 -4.28 21.72 0.65
C VAL A 104 -4.58 22.93 -0.23
N GLU A 105 -5.73 23.56 -0.02
CA GLU A 105 -6.21 24.68 -0.85
C GLU A 105 -5.89 26.03 -0.23
N ASP A 106 -6.13 26.15 1.07
CA ASP A 106 -5.74 27.30 1.89
C ASP A 106 -5.54 26.88 3.36
N ARG A 107 -5.15 27.85 4.19
CA ARG A 107 -4.82 27.62 5.60
C ARG A 107 -6.06 27.43 6.47
N GLU A 108 -7.11 28.22 6.26
CA GLU A 108 -8.30 28.23 7.10
C GLU A 108 -9.09 26.93 6.91
N MET A 109 -9.34 26.54 5.65
CA MET A 109 -9.98 25.28 5.29
C MET A 109 -9.25 24.08 5.91
N LEU A 110 -7.92 24.06 5.83
CA LEU A 110 -7.13 22.95 6.36
C LEU A 110 -7.23 22.85 7.89
N LEU A 111 -7.13 23.97 8.59
CA LEU A 111 -7.22 24.01 10.05
C LEU A 111 -8.62 23.63 10.54
N GLU A 112 -9.66 24.16 9.90
CA GLU A 112 -11.05 23.77 10.19
C GLU A 112 -11.24 22.26 10.03
N THR A 113 -10.79 21.71 8.89
CA THR A 113 -10.87 20.28 8.62
C THR A 113 -10.09 19.47 9.66
N ALA A 114 -8.88 19.90 10.01
CA ALA A 114 -8.02 19.22 10.97
C ALA A 114 -8.67 19.13 12.35
N HIS A 115 -9.27 20.21 12.84
CA HIS A 115 -10.00 20.21 14.11
C HIS A 115 -11.22 19.28 14.04
N ALA A 116 -12.03 19.36 12.98
CA ALA A 116 -13.23 18.56 12.85
C ALA A 116 -12.93 17.05 12.76
N VAL A 117 -11.91 16.65 11.98
CA VAL A 117 -11.53 15.23 11.90
C VAL A 117 -10.87 14.73 13.19
N LYS A 118 -10.12 15.58 13.91
CA LYS A 118 -9.58 15.24 15.23
C LYS A 118 -10.70 14.96 16.24
N GLU A 119 -11.70 15.84 16.30
CA GLU A 119 -12.85 15.70 17.19
C GLU A 119 -13.63 14.40 16.90
N ALA A 120 -13.76 14.03 15.62
CA ALA A 120 -14.38 12.77 15.21
C ALA A 120 -13.54 11.52 15.54
N GLY A 121 -12.25 11.67 15.89
CA GLY A 121 -11.36 10.57 16.30
C GLY A 121 -10.32 10.16 15.26
N ALA A 122 -9.97 11.04 14.31
CA ALA A 122 -8.80 10.83 13.46
C ALA A 122 -7.51 10.80 14.29
N ILE A 123 -6.55 9.99 13.87
CA ILE A 123 -5.20 9.90 14.46
C ILE A 123 -4.15 10.61 13.59
N ALA A 124 -4.49 10.87 12.33
CA ALA A 124 -3.62 11.56 11.39
C ALA A 124 -4.43 12.43 10.41
N LEU A 125 -3.83 13.55 10.02
CA LEU A 125 -4.31 14.46 9.00
C LEU A 125 -3.63 14.12 7.68
N ARG A 126 -4.43 13.96 6.62
CA ARG A 126 -3.91 13.89 5.25
C ARG A 126 -4.14 15.19 4.48
N GLY A 127 -3.25 15.48 3.54
CA GLY A 127 -3.43 16.60 2.59
C GLY A 127 -2.38 16.59 1.49
N GLY A 128 -2.79 16.76 0.23
CA GLY A 128 -1.88 16.82 -0.90
C GLY A 128 -1.31 18.23 -1.10
N ALA A 129 -0.02 18.42 -0.77
CA ALA A 129 0.68 19.68 -1.06
C ALA A 129 1.11 19.80 -2.53
N PHE A 130 1.32 18.67 -3.19
CA PHE A 130 1.62 18.56 -4.62
C PHE A 130 0.59 17.65 -5.29
N LYS A 131 0.10 18.02 -6.48
CA LYS A 131 -0.92 17.24 -7.20
C LYS A 131 -0.43 16.82 -8.60
N PRO A 132 -0.44 15.52 -8.93
CA PRO A 132 -0.11 15.07 -10.28
C PRO A 132 -1.33 15.27 -11.18
N ARG A 133 -1.37 16.37 -11.94
CA ARG A 133 -2.50 16.69 -12.82
C ARG A 133 -2.21 16.31 -14.25
N THR A 134 -3.22 15.72 -14.90
CA THR A 134 -3.17 15.45 -16.35
C THR A 134 -3.25 16.75 -17.16
N ASP A 135 -3.94 17.77 -16.64
CA ASP A 135 -4.05 19.10 -17.23
C ASP A 135 -3.11 20.10 -16.52
N PRO A 136 -2.18 20.76 -17.25
CA PRO A 136 -1.25 21.72 -16.68
C PRO A 136 -1.90 23.01 -16.14
N TYR A 137 -3.12 23.37 -16.55
CA TYR A 137 -3.81 24.58 -16.08
C TYR A 137 -4.63 24.35 -14.80
N SER A 138 -4.81 23.10 -14.42
CA SER A 138 -5.47 22.74 -13.17
C SER A 138 -4.62 23.13 -11.95
N PHE A 139 -5.25 23.26 -10.79
CA PHE A 139 -4.55 23.48 -9.52
C PHE A 139 -3.48 22.39 -9.26
N GLN A 140 -2.23 22.83 -9.11
CA GLN A 140 -1.05 21.98 -8.97
C GLN A 140 -0.69 21.67 -7.49
N GLY A 141 -1.39 22.29 -6.54
CA GLY A 141 -1.03 22.29 -5.12
C GLY A 141 -0.23 23.52 -4.71
N LEU A 142 -0.16 23.78 -3.41
CA LEU A 142 0.57 24.92 -2.82
C LEU A 142 2.07 24.67 -2.63
N GLY A 143 2.56 23.46 -2.91
CA GLY A 143 3.96 23.09 -2.67
C GLY A 143 4.36 23.21 -1.20
N GLU A 144 5.54 23.79 -0.93
CA GLU A 144 6.06 23.93 0.44
C GLU A 144 5.12 24.72 1.36
N LYS A 145 4.41 25.72 0.84
CA LYS A 145 3.43 26.47 1.65
C LYS A 145 2.28 25.59 2.16
N GLY A 146 1.86 24.60 1.36
CA GLY A 146 0.89 23.59 1.79
C GLY A 146 1.45 22.66 2.86
N LEU A 147 2.75 22.36 2.82
CA LEU A 147 3.44 21.58 3.85
C LEU A 147 3.57 22.37 5.17
N GLU A 148 3.82 23.68 5.09
CA GLU A 148 3.82 24.58 6.26
C GLU A 148 2.45 24.58 6.96
N TYR A 149 1.35 24.68 6.20
CA TYR A 149 0.00 24.62 6.76
C TYR A 149 -0.30 23.26 7.39
N LEU A 150 0.17 22.15 6.80
CA LEU A 150 0.03 20.82 7.41
C LEU A 150 0.80 20.71 8.72
N ALA A 151 2.01 21.26 8.79
CA ALA A 151 2.77 21.30 10.04
C ALA A 151 2.08 22.16 11.09
N GLU A 152 1.53 23.32 10.72
CA GLU A 152 0.74 24.15 11.63
C GLU A 152 -0.49 23.40 12.16
N ALA A 153 -1.23 22.70 11.29
CA ALA A 153 -2.37 21.89 11.68
C ALA A 153 -1.98 20.75 12.63
N ARG A 154 -0.80 20.13 12.45
CA ARG A 154 -0.25 19.17 13.42
C ARG A 154 -0.01 19.83 14.78
N GLU A 155 0.65 20.98 14.83
CA GLU A 155 0.90 21.65 16.12
C GLU A 155 -0.41 22.03 16.83
N ALA A 156 -1.45 22.41 16.07
CA ALA A 156 -2.76 22.79 16.61
C ALA A 156 -3.59 21.59 17.12
N THR A 157 -3.42 20.40 16.55
CA THR A 157 -4.34 19.25 16.78
C THR A 157 -3.68 18.00 17.35
N GLY A 158 -2.35 17.90 17.26
CA GLY A 158 -1.58 16.70 17.55
C GLY A 158 -1.77 15.56 16.54
N LEU A 159 -2.44 15.79 15.41
CA LEU A 159 -2.59 14.81 14.34
C LEU A 159 -1.26 14.61 13.59
N ALA A 160 -0.84 13.37 13.37
CA ALA A 160 0.29 13.08 12.50
C ALA A 160 -0.01 13.52 11.05
N VAL A 161 1.00 14.01 10.33
CA VAL A 161 0.86 14.46 8.93
C VAL A 161 1.18 13.34 7.96
N VAL A 162 0.23 13.05 7.07
CA VAL A 162 0.39 12.15 5.92
C VAL A 162 0.29 12.95 4.63
N THR A 163 1.38 13.05 3.87
CA THR A 163 1.39 13.78 2.60
C THR A 163 2.24 13.08 1.56
N GLU A 164 1.96 13.33 0.28
CA GLU A 164 2.55 12.59 -0.84
C GLU A 164 3.84 13.22 -1.34
N ALA A 165 4.87 12.40 -1.53
CA ALA A 165 6.04 12.73 -2.33
C ALA A 165 5.85 12.14 -3.73
N MET A 166 6.00 12.97 -4.77
CA MET A 166 5.79 12.54 -6.16
C MET A 166 7.10 12.24 -6.91
N ALA A 167 8.23 12.75 -6.40
CA ALA A 167 9.54 12.60 -7.02
C ALA A 167 10.66 12.47 -5.95
N PRO A 168 11.77 11.77 -6.22
CA PRO A 168 12.87 11.58 -5.27
C PRO A 168 13.41 12.89 -4.69
N GLU A 169 13.48 13.94 -5.49
CA GLU A 169 14.03 15.25 -5.10
C GLU A 169 13.12 15.98 -4.10
N GLN A 170 11.83 15.62 -4.04
CA GLN A 170 10.89 16.16 -3.07
C GLN A 170 10.99 15.49 -1.70
N VAL A 171 11.57 14.28 -1.62
CA VAL A 171 11.61 13.49 -0.37
C VAL A 171 12.24 14.25 0.78
N PRO A 172 13.41 14.91 0.64
CA PRO A 172 14.00 15.66 1.75
C PRO A 172 13.09 16.79 2.23
N LEU A 173 12.47 17.52 1.32
CA LEU A 173 11.55 18.62 1.65
C LEU A 173 10.32 18.09 2.39
N VAL A 174 9.64 17.08 1.83
CA VAL A 174 8.42 16.51 2.42
C VAL A 174 8.71 15.90 3.80
N ALA A 175 9.83 15.19 3.97
CA ALA A 175 10.22 14.56 5.23
C ALA A 175 10.47 15.56 6.38
N ARG A 176 10.73 16.84 6.09
CA ARG A 176 10.81 17.89 7.13
C ARG A 176 9.46 18.16 7.78
N TYR A 177 8.36 18.04 7.03
CA TYR A 177 7.02 18.40 7.48
C TYR A 177 6.15 17.18 7.77
N ALA A 178 6.39 16.06 7.11
CA ALA A 178 5.57 14.86 7.23
C ALA A 178 6.03 13.90 8.33
N ASP A 179 5.06 13.23 8.95
CA ASP A 179 5.30 12.09 9.82
C ASP A 179 5.28 10.78 9.02
N VAL A 180 4.47 10.75 7.95
CA VAL A 180 4.37 9.64 6.99
C VAL A 180 4.46 10.18 5.57
N LEU A 181 5.37 9.62 4.77
CA LEU A 181 5.45 9.90 3.33
C LEU A 181 4.54 8.94 2.58
N GLN A 182 3.53 9.47 1.92
CA GLN A 182 2.71 8.70 0.99
C GLN A 182 3.42 8.56 -0.36
N VAL A 183 3.39 7.36 -0.92
CA VAL A 183 3.65 7.09 -2.34
C VAL A 183 2.33 6.70 -2.99
N GLY A 184 1.83 7.56 -3.89
CA GLY A 184 0.56 7.34 -4.56
C GLY A 184 0.59 6.17 -5.55
N ALA A 185 -0.60 5.68 -5.91
CA ALA A 185 -0.78 4.49 -6.75
C ALA A 185 -0.07 4.59 -8.12
N ARG A 186 0.07 5.80 -8.69
CA ARG A 186 0.78 6.04 -9.96
C ARG A 186 2.29 5.83 -9.84
N ASN A 187 2.83 5.96 -8.63
CA ASN A 187 4.25 5.84 -8.31
C ASN A 187 4.58 4.53 -7.58
N MET A 188 3.64 3.58 -7.45
CA MET A 188 3.88 2.30 -6.75
C MET A 188 5.09 1.53 -7.30
N GLN A 189 5.41 1.67 -8.60
CA GLN A 189 6.57 1.03 -9.24
C GLN A 189 7.67 2.04 -9.62
N ASN A 190 7.63 3.26 -9.07
CA ASN A 190 8.72 4.20 -9.22
C ASN A 190 9.85 3.82 -8.25
N PHE A 191 10.66 2.82 -8.60
CA PHE A 191 11.67 2.22 -7.71
C PHE A 191 12.73 3.21 -7.21
N VAL A 192 13.00 4.27 -7.99
CA VAL A 192 13.90 5.36 -7.58
C VAL A 192 13.28 6.14 -6.43
N LEU A 193 11.99 6.51 -6.55
CA LEU A 193 11.24 7.14 -5.47
C LEU A 193 11.11 6.21 -4.25
N LEU A 194 10.78 4.94 -4.45
CA LEU A 194 10.68 3.96 -3.35
C LEU A 194 11.99 3.84 -2.57
N SER A 195 13.13 3.81 -3.27
CA SER A 195 14.45 3.80 -2.61
C SER A 195 14.70 5.09 -1.84
N ALA A 196 14.32 6.25 -2.39
CA ALA A 196 14.50 7.55 -1.74
C ALA A 196 13.64 7.68 -0.47
N VAL A 197 12.35 7.30 -0.53
CA VAL A 197 11.49 7.32 0.68
C VAL A 197 11.90 6.26 1.70
N GLY A 198 12.42 5.11 1.26
CA GLY A 198 13.01 4.12 2.17
C GLY A 198 14.16 4.70 2.98
N ALA A 199 15.08 5.42 2.32
CA ALA A 199 16.26 6.00 2.97
C ALA A 199 15.98 7.24 3.86
N CYS A 200 14.75 7.77 3.89
CA CYS A 200 14.47 9.04 4.59
C CYS A 200 14.20 8.90 6.10
N GLY A 201 14.11 7.68 6.63
CA GLY A 201 13.92 7.41 8.06
C GLY A 201 12.51 7.70 8.61
N LYS A 202 11.55 7.99 7.75
CA LYS A 202 10.13 8.20 8.10
C LYS A 202 9.28 7.00 7.70
N ALA A 203 8.09 6.87 8.31
CA ALA A 203 7.12 5.88 7.87
C ALA A 203 6.66 6.15 6.43
N VAL A 204 6.37 5.08 5.69
CA VAL A 204 5.96 5.15 4.28
C VAL A 204 4.59 4.51 4.11
N LEU A 205 3.63 5.27 3.57
CA LEU A 205 2.32 4.75 3.16
C LEU A 205 2.36 4.48 1.66
N LEU A 206 2.39 3.20 1.29
CA LEU A 206 2.45 2.75 -0.09
C LEU A 206 1.06 2.38 -0.59
N LYS A 207 0.54 3.14 -1.57
CA LYS A 207 -0.74 2.83 -2.22
C LYS A 207 -0.55 1.80 -3.33
N ARG A 208 -1.43 0.79 -3.37
CA ARG A 208 -1.45 -0.20 -4.45
C ARG A 208 -1.70 0.46 -5.80
N GLY A 209 -0.91 0.09 -6.79
CA GLY A 209 -1.08 0.49 -8.19
C GLY A 209 -2.36 -0.08 -8.78
N MET A 210 -3.01 0.69 -9.65
CA MET A 210 -4.35 0.36 -10.20
C MET A 210 -4.40 -0.99 -10.93
N SER A 211 -3.28 -1.50 -11.44
CA SER A 211 -3.22 -2.79 -12.14
C SER A 211 -2.25 -3.77 -11.50
N ALA A 212 -1.74 -3.46 -10.30
CA ALA A 212 -0.75 -4.29 -9.64
C ALA A 212 -1.39 -5.52 -9.00
N SER A 213 -0.77 -6.69 -9.18
CA SER A 213 -1.03 -7.86 -8.35
C SER A 213 -0.59 -7.62 -6.89
N LEU A 214 -1.04 -8.49 -5.96
CA LEU A 214 -0.59 -8.40 -4.57
C LEU A 214 0.90 -8.72 -4.43
N GLU A 215 1.43 -9.60 -5.28
CA GLU A 215 2.86 -9.92 -5.29
C GLU A 215 3.70 -8.71 -5.71
N GLU A 216 3.33 -8.03 -6.81
CA GLU A 216 4.02 -6.81 -7.23
C GLU A 216 3.92 -5.69 -6.19
N PHE A 217 2.79 -5.61 -5.48
CA PHE A 217 2.59 -4.63 -4.41
C PHE A 217 3.51 -4.91 -3.20
N LEU A 218 3.66 -6.17 -2.81
CA LEU A 218 4.58 -6.57 -1.73
C LEU A 218 6.05 -6.44 -2.15
N LEU A 219 6.38 -6.71 -3.41
CA LEU A 219 7.72 -6.44 -3.96
C LEU A 219 8.03 -4.94 -3.99
N ALA A 220 7.05 -4.08 -4.25
CA ALA A 220 7.25 -2.63 -4.12
C ALA A 220 7.53 -2.23 -2.65
N ALA A 221 6.88 -2.87 -1.67
CA ALA A 221 7.20 -2.67 -0.25
C ALA A 221 8.63 -3.11 0.09
N GLU A 222 9.13 -4.21 -0.49
CA GLU A 222 10.53 -4.66 -0.32
C GLU A 222 11.56 -3.61 -0.73
N TYR A 223 11.29 -2.81 -1.77
CA TYR A 223 12.20 -1.72 -2.16
C TYR A 223 12.37 -0.66 -1.07
N VAL A 224 11.33 -0.45 -0.25
CA VAL A 224 11.38 0.46 0.90
C VAL A 224 12.06 -0.23 2.09
N LEU A 225 11.64 -1.46 2.40
CA LEU A 225 12.16 -2.26 3.52
C LEU A 225 13.66 -2.54 3.40
N SER A 226 14.15 -2.81 2.18
CA SER A 226 15.57 -3.06 1.89
C SER A 226 16.49 -1.85 2.07
N ARG A 227 15.94 -0.68 2.40
CA ARG A 227 16.68 0.53 2.83
C ARG A 227 16.71 0.68 4.35
N ASP A 228 16.60 -0.44 5.07
CA ASP A 228 16.56 -0.50 6.54
C ASP A 228 15.39 0.32 7.15
N ASN A 229 14.28 0.43 6.41
CA ASN A 229 13.08 1.13 6.85
C ASN A 229 11.90 0.17 7.00
N GLU A 230 11.73 -0.36 8.21
CA GLU A 230 10.67 -1.32 8.54
C GLU A 230 9.26 -0.69 8.68
N GLN A 231 9.14 0.64 8.55
CA GLN A 231 7.91 1.38 8.82
C GLN A 231 7.06 1.57 7.57
N VAL A 232 6.62 0.47 6.96
CA VAL A 232 5.79 0.48 5.74
C VAL A 232 4.32 0.18 6.06
N ILE A 233 3.42 1.02 5.58
CA ILE A 233 1.95 0.86 5.65
C ILE A 233 1.46 0.57 4.23
N LEU A 234 0.76 -0.54 4.03
CA LEU A 234 0.14 -0.88 2.75
C LEU A 234 -1.27 -0.31 2.66
N CYS A 235 -1.62 0.31 1.54
CA CYS A 235 -2.96 0.87 1.32
C CYS A 235 -3.63 0.29 0.06
N GLU A 236 -4.68 -0.51 0.26
CA GLU A 236 -5.56 -0.99 -0.81
C GLU A 236 -6.52 0.13 -1.22
N ARG A 237 -6.55 0.46 -2.52
CA ARG A 237 -7.27 1.63 -3.04
C ARG A 237 -8.06 1.35 -4.32
N GLY A 238 -8.32 0.07 -4.59
CA GLY A 238 -9.02 -0.41 -5.76
C GLY A 238 -8.12 -0.61 -6.98
N ILE A 239 -8.53 -1.56 -7.82
CA ILE A 239 -7.88 -1.91 -9.08
C ILE A 239 -8.77 -1.58 -10.28
N ARG A 240 -8.16 -1.39 -11.43
CA ARG A 240 -8.84 -1.21 -12.71
C ARG A 240 -9.40 -2.54 -13.17
N THR A 241 -10.67 -2.53 -13.55
CA THR A 241 -11.37 -3.67 -14.16
C THR A 241 -12.17 -3.18 -15.37
N PHE A 242 -13.09 -4.00 -15.88
CA PHE A 242 -14.04 -3.61 -16.92
C PHE A 242 -15.24 -2.80 -16.38
N GLU A 243 -15.44 -2.76 -15.06
CA GLU A 243 -16.54 -2.03 -14.41
C GLU A 243 -16.33 -0.51 -14.53
N THR A 244 -17.41 0.23 -14.77
CA THR A 244 -17.37 1.68 -15.04
C THR A 244 -18.18 2.52 -14.04
N PHE A 245 -19.02 1.91 -13.20
CA PHE A 245 -19.81 2.62 -12.20
C PHE A 245 -18.97 3.27 -11.09
N THR A 246 -17.90 2.60 -10.68
CA THR A 246 -16.91 3.09 -9.72
C THR A 246 -15.60 3.42 -10.44
N ARG A 247 -14.85 4.41 -9.94
CA ARG A 247 -13.54 4.78 -10.52
C ARG A 247 -12.56 3.61 -10.56
N ASN A 248 -12.57 2.77 -9.51
CA ASN A 248 -11.83 1.51 -9.44
C ASN A 248 -12.71 0.48 -8.73
N THR A 249 -12.46 -0.81 -8.98
CA THR A 249 -13.10 -1.87 -8.21
C THR A 249 -12.34 -2.07 -6.91
N PHE A 250 -12.99 -1.83 -5.77
CA PHE A 250 -12.40 -2.10 -4.46
C PHE A 250 -12.26 -3.61 -4.24
N ALA A 251 -11.03 -4.12 -4.30
CA ALA A 251 -10.74 -5.53 -4.13
C ALA A 251 -10.69 -5.89 -2.63
N VAL A 252 -11.85 -5.95 -1.96
CA VAL A 252 -11.91 -6.18 -0.49
C VAL A 252 -11.14 -7.41 -0.03
N ALA A 253 -11.11 -8.48 -0.83
CA ALA A 253 -10.35 -9.71 -0.54
C ALA A 253 -8.83 -9.50 -0.46
N ALA A 254 -8.30 -8.40 -1.03
CA ALA A 254 -6.90 -8.03 -0.90
C ALA A 254 -6.51 -7.75 0.56
N VAL A 255 -7.43 -7.21 1.37
CA VAL A 255 -7.18 -6.90 2.78
C VAL A 255 -6.81 -8.16 3.57
N PRO A 256 -7.68 -9.20 3.68
CA PRO A 256 -7.34 -10.42 4.40
C PRO A 256 -6.19 -11.20 3.74
N ALA A 257 -6.07 -11.16 2.41
CA ALA A 257 -4.96 -11.79 1.71
C ALA A 257 -3.61 -11.18 2.13
N LEU A 258 -3.49 -9.85 2.11
CA LEU A 258 -2.30 -9.15 2.59
C LEU A 258 -2.07 -9.39 4.09
N LYS A 259 -3.12 -9.33 4.91
CA LYS A 259 -3.02 -9.62 6.35
C LYS A 259 -2.50 -11.03 6.62
N ALA A 260 -2.77 -12.01 5.75
CA ALA A 260 -2.23 -13.36 5.84
C ALA A 260 -0.79 -13.47 5.32
N SER A 261 -0.44 -12.74 4.27
CA SER A 261 0.88 -12.84 3.62
C SER A 261 1.98 -11.99 4.26
N THR A 262 1.63 -10.84 4.85
CA THR A 262 2.60 -9.88 5.41
C THR A 262 2.30 -9.50 6.86
N HIS A 263 3.34 -9.12 7.59
CA HIS A 263 3.25 -8.53 8.93
C HIS A 263 2.97 -7.02 8.91
N LEU A 264 3.09 -6.36 7.75
CA LEU A 264 2.88 -4.91 7.62
C LEU A 264 1.42 -4.53 7.89
N PRO A 265 1.15 -3.31 8.43
CA PRO A 265 -0.19 -2.76 8.50
C PRO A 265 -0.84 -2.67 7.11
N VAL A 266 -2.11 -3.05 7.00
CA VAL A 266 -2.91 -2.96 5.77
C VAL A 266 -4.11 -2.06 6.00
N ILE A 267 -4.12 -0.87 5.40
CA ILE A 267 -5.23 0.07 5.44
C ILE A 267 -5.98 0.09 4.10
N ALA A 268 -7.12 0.77 4.06
CA ALA A 268 -7.90 0.96 2.84
C ALA A 268 -8.18 2.43 2.52
N ASP A 269 -8.37 2.74 1.25
CA ASP A 269 -8.80 4.04 0.72
C ASP A 269 -10.13 3.90 -0.03
N PRO A 270 -11.27 3.91 0.69
CA PRO A 270 -12.59 3.84 0.09
C PRO A 270 -12.92 5.01 -0.83
N SER A 271 -12.52 6.25 -0.46
CA SER A 271 -12.74 7.44 -1.27
C SER A 271 -12.16 7.24 -2.65
N HIS A 272 -10.89 6.83 -2.73
CA HIS A 272 -10.27 6.73 -4.03
C HIS A 272 -10.63 5.47 -4.82
N ALA A 273 -10.95 4.39 -4.12
CA ALA A 273 -11.42 3.17 -4.74
C ALA A 273 -12.73 3.42 -5.46
N THR A 274 -13.74 3.98 -4.78
CA THR A 274 -15.06 4.20 -5.38
C THR A 274 -15.08 5.40 -6.31
N GLY A 275 -14.39 6.49 -5.94
CA GLY A 275 -14.51 7.80 -6.60
C GLY A 275 -15.87 8.44 -6.39
N ARG A 276 -16.61 8.06 -5.33
CA ARG A 276 -17.95 8.58 -5.04
C ARG A 276 -18.24 8.64 -3.55
N ALA A 277 -18.64 9.81 -3.06
CA ALA A 277 -18.94 10.08 -1.66
C ALA A 277 -20.07 9.19 -1.09
N ASP A 278 -21.10 8.88 -1.89
CA ASP A 278 -22.25 8.04 -1.51
C ASP A 278 -21.87 6.58 -1.18
N LEU A 279 -20.75 6.09 -1.72
CA LEU A 279 -20.25 4.74 -1.46
C LEU A 279 -19.21 4.67 -0.33
N VAL A 280 -18.64 5.80 0.09
CA VAL A 280 -17.50 5.84 1.02
C VAL A 280 -17.81 5.14 2.34
N GLU A 281 -18.96 5.40 2.94
CA GLU A 281 -19.31 4.80 4.24
C GLU A 281 -19.48 3.27 4.14
N ALA A 282 -20.18 2.80 3.11
CA ALA A 282 -20.43 1.36 2.95
C ALA A 282 -19.14 0.58 2.69
N VAL A 283 -18.27 1.11 1.82
CA VAL A 283 -16.97 0.48 1.51
C VAL A 283 -16.00 0.59 2.69
N SER A 284 -16.06 1.66 3.47
CA SER A 284 -15.30 1.80 4.72
C SER A 284 -15.64 0.70 5.72
N ARG A 285 -16.94 0.47 5.96
CA ARG A 285 -17.40 -0.64 6.83
C ARG A 285 -16.92 -1.99 6.31
N ALA A 286 -17.00 -2.22 5.00
CA ALA A 286 -16.54 -3.47 4.39
C ALA A 286 -15.04 -3.68 4.59
N ALA A 287 -14.22 -2.65 4.42
CA ALA A 287 -12.78 -2.72 4.65
C ALA A 287 -12.45 -3.03 6.13
N VAL A 288 -13.13 -2.38 7.07
CA VAL A 288 -12.96 -2.67 8.51
C VAL A 288 -13.37 -4.10 8.83
N ALA A 289 -14.54 -4.55 8.35
CA ALA A 289 -15.02 -5.93 8.53
C ALA A 289 -14.04 -6.97 7.94
N ALA A 290 -13.38 -6.65 6.83
CA ALA A 290 -12.38 -7.50 6.19
C ALA A 290 -11.03 -7.53 6.93
N GLY A 291 -10.86 -6.70 7.97
CA GLY A 291 -9.66 -6.71 8.82
C GLY A 291 -8.65 -5.60 8.52
N ALA A 292 -9.03 -4.52 7.83
CA ALA A 292 -8.15 -3.38 7.61
C ALA A 292 -7.72 -2.75 8.95
N ASP A 293 -6.44 -2.39 9.07
CA ASP A 293 -5.83 -1.76 10.23
C ASP A 293 -6.13 -0.26 10.34
N GLY A 294 -6.73 0.30 9.29
CA GLY A 294 -7.13 1.69 9.25
C GLY A 294 -7.76 2.07 7.93
N LEU A 295 -8.23 3.31 7.86
CA LEU A 295 -8.77 3.93 6.66
C LEU A 295 -8.06 5.24 6.38
N ILE A 296 -7.90 5.58 5.11
CA ILE A 296 -7.52 6.92 4.64
C ILE A 296 -8.67 7.50 3.81
N LEU A 297 -9.22 8.63 4.22
CA LEU A 297 -10.48 9.18 3.71
C LEU A 297 -10.35 10.65 3.32
N GLU A 298 -11.02 11.03 2.24
CA GLU A 298 -11.10 12.43 1.80
C GLU A 298 -12.23 13.14 2.53
N VAL A 299 -11.90 14.21 3.26
CA VAL A 299 -12.85 15.05 3.97
C VAL A 299 -12.62 16.50 3.57
N HIS A 300 -13.67 17.18 3.15
CA HIS A 300 -13.64 18.59 2.77
C HIS A 300 -14.85 19.31 3.40
N PRO A 301 -14.71 20.52 3.95
CA PRO A 301 -15.82 21.23 4.58
C PRO A 301 -16.90 21.63 3.56
N ASP A 302 -16.49 21.92 2.33
CA ASP A 302 -17.39 22.23 1.22
C ASP A 302 -17.02 21.44 -0.05
N PRO A 303 -17.44 20.16 -0.20
CA PRO A 303 -17.07 19.35 -1.35
C PRO A 303 -17.55 19.90 -2.71
N GLU A 304 -18.58 20.75 -2.73
CA GLU A 304 -19.12 21.33 -3.98
C GLU A 304 -18.14 22.30 -4.62
N THR A 305 -17.37 23.03 -3.81
CA THR A 305 -16.41 24.05 -4.28
C THR A 305 -14.95 23.59 -4.27
N ALA A 306 -14.70 22.34 -3.85
CA ALA A 306 -13.35 21.78 -3.77
C ALA A 306 -12.59 21.82 -5.12
N LEU A 307 -11.33 22.23 -5.09
CA LEU A 307 -10.48 22.37 -6.28
C LEU A 307 -10.06 21.03 -6.87
N VAL A 308 -10.10 19.96 -6.07
CA VAL A 308 -9.73 18.59 -6.47
C VAL A 308 -10.62 17.56 -5.77
N ASP A 309 -11.15 16.60 -6.54
CA ASP A 309 -11.81 15.39 -6.05
C ASP A 309 -13.01 15.64 -5.09
N GLY A 310 -13.79 16.70 -5.36
CA GLY A 310 -15.02 17.00 -4.61
C GLY A 310 -16.07 15.87 -4.65
N GLN A 311 -16.09 15.06 -5.71
CA GLN A 311 -17.08 13.98 -5.90
C GLN A 311 -16.92 12.81 -4.91
N GLU A 312 -15.69 12.54 -4.45
CA GLU A 312 -15.40 11.49 -3.45
C GLU A 312 -15.16 12.01 -2.03
N SER A 313 -15.08 13.33 -1.88
CA SER A 313 -14.90 13.99 -0.58
C SER A 313 -16.22 13.98 0.20
N ILE A 314 -16.17 13.54 1.46
CA ILE A 314 -17.31 13.60 2.39
C ILE A 314 -17.20 14.83 3.30
N THR A 315 -18.33 15.30 3.84
CA THR A 315 -18.31 16.42 4.81
C THR A 315 -17.79 15.96 6.18
N PRO A 316 -17.36 16.87 7.06
CA PRO A 316 -16.95 16.54 8.42
C PRO A 316 -18.04 15.80 9.23
N GLU A 317 -19.32 16.15 9.06
CA GLU A 317 -20.43 15.48 9.74
C GLU A 317 -20.63 14.06 9.22
N ALA A 318 -20.47 13.86 7.91
CA ALA A 318 -20.51 12.54 7.30
C ALA A 318 -19.34 11.68 7.79
N PHE A 319 -18.15 12.26 7.92
CA PHE A 319 -16.98 11.59 8.51
C PHE A 319 -17.26 11.17 9.96
N ALA A 320 -17.78 12.05 10.81
CA ALA A 320 -18.11 11.72 12.20
C ALA A 320 -19.11 10.55 12.31
N ARG A 321 -20.14 10.54 11.46
CA ARG A 321 -21.10 9.41 11.37
C ARG A 321 -20.43 8.13 10.91
N LEU A 322 -19.56 8.21 9.89
CA LEU A 322 -18.82 7.07 9.35
C LEU A 322 -17.90 6.45 10.42
N VAL A 323 -17.22 7.27 11.22
CA VAL A 323 -16.35 6.78 12.30
C VAL A 323 -17.16 6.00 13.32
N GLU A 324 -18.33 6.49 13.76
CA GLU A 324 -19.21 5.73 14.67
C GLU A 324 -19.72 4.43 14.03
N SER A 325 -20.05 4.46 12.74
CA SER A 325 -20.45 3.29 11.95
C SER A 325 -19.36 2.22 11.93
N CYS A 326 -18.12 2.62 11.67
CA CYS A 326 -16.94 1.74 11.67
C CYS A 326 -16.61 1.24 13.08
N ARG A 327 -16.86 2.02 14.13
CA ARG A 327 -16.68 1.62 15.54
C ARG A 327 -17.48 0.37 15.86
N LYS A 328 -18.74 0.35 15.47
CA LYS A 328 -19.66 -0.78 15.70
C LYS A 328 -19.21 -2.02 14.94
N VAL A 329 -18.77 -1.85 13.69
CA VAL A 329 -18.23 -2.97 12.88
C VAL A 329 -16.94 -3.52 13.50
N ALA A 330 -16.00 -2.66 13.90
CA ALA A 330 -14.76 -3.07 14.55
C ALA A 330 -15.04 -3.88 15.82
N GLN A 331 -15.96 -3.42 16.67
CA GLN A 331 -16.38 -4.14 17.89
C GLN A 331 -16.97 -5.52 17.58
N ALA A 332 -17.81 -5.63 16.54
CA ALA A 332 -18.42 -6.89 16.13
C ALA A 332 -17.39 -7.94 15.68
N ILE A 333 -16.20 -7.52 15.22
CA ILE A 333 -15.10 -8.41 14.81
C ILE A 333 -13.98 -8.49 15.87
N GLY A 334 -14.24 -8.09 17.12
CA GLY A 334 -13.27 -8.17 18.23
C GLY A 334 -12.13 -7.15 18.16
N ARG A 335 -12.34 -6.03 17.45
CA ARG A 335 -11.40 -4.90 17.32
C ARG A 335 -11.97 -3.63 17.94
N SER A 336 -11.15 -2.60 18.05
CA SER A 336 -11.55 -1.25 18.48
C SER A 336 -11.19 -0.21 17.40
N LEU A 337 -11.61 1.04 17.57
CA LEU A 337 -11.04 2.17 16.82
C LEU A 337 -9.92 2.83 17.63
N GLY A 338 -8.92 3.36 16.92
CA GLY A 338 -7.88 4.20 17.51
C GLY A 338 -8.49 5.45 18.14
N ARG A 339 -7.89 5.92 19.24
CA ARG A 339 -8.17 7.20 19.88
C ARG A 339 -6.88 8.02 19.93
#